data_AF-A0A7V8ND37-F1
#
_entry.id   AF-A0A7V8ND37-F1
#
_cell.length_a   1.000
_cell.length_b   1.000
_cell.length_c   1.000
_cell.angle_alpha   90.00
_cell.angle_beta   90.00
_cell.angle_gamma   90.00
#
_symmetry.space_group_name_H-M   'P 1'
#
loop_
_entity.id
_entity.type
_entity.pdbx_description
1 polymer ?
#
loop_
_entity_poly.entity_id
_entity_poly.type
_entity_poly.pdbx_seq_one_letter_code
_entity_poly.pdbx_strand_id
1 'polypeptide(L)'
;MTGGGRVFVVEADGGSRGNPGPAGYGAVVRDAETGETLRETAEYIGRATNNVAEYRGLVAGLLAAYELDSGADVRVRMDSKLVVEQMSGRWKIKHPDMRPLAAEAARVFPPGAVSYEWIPRERNKHADRLANEAMDAGKRGERWEPGASRAELDAAPAGAVPASAPAPASGAVSALAEEHEPAESVPPPAAGWGADLGSPTTFLLLRHGETLLTPEKRFSGSGGSDPELSAVGRRQAEAVAAALAARGGLRAVVSSPLRRCQQTATAVADRLGLEVRTEDGLRETDFGAWEGLTFAEVRERFPDDLAAWLGSPEVEPTGGGESFTAVARRVSRARDRLIARYAGRSVLLVTHVTPVKTLVRLALGAPPAALYRMELSAASLSEVAYFADGNASLRLLNETAHLR
;
A
#
# COMPACT_ATOMS: atom_id res chain seq x y z
N MET A 1 -18.30 17.89 39.76
CA MET A 1 -17.11 18.28 38.99
C MET A 1 -16.68 17.07 38.19
N THR A 2 -17.13 16.94 36.94
CA THR A 2 -16.74 15.84 36.04
C THR A 2 -15.48 16.30 35.32
N GLY A 3 -14.31 15.96 35.87
CA GLY A 3 -13.03 16.27 35.24
C GLY A 3 -12.92 15.55 33.90
N GLY A 4 -12.76 16.30 32.81
CA GLY A 4 -12.39 15.71 31.52
C GLY A 4 -11.06 15.00 31.69
N GLY A 5 -11.02 13.70 31.39
CA GLY A 5 -9.80 12.90 31.47
C GLY A 5 -8.73 13.46 30.52
N ARG A 6 -7.46 13.32 30.93
CA ARG A 6 -6.32 13.70 30.09
C ARG A 6 -6.32 12.82 28.84
N VAL A 7 -5.93 13.38 27.70
CA VAL A 7 -5.84 12.64 26.45
C VAL A 7 -4.39 12.62 25.97
N PHE A 8 -3.88 11.42 25.66
CA PHE A 8 -2.57 11.26 25.06
C PHE A 8 -2.66 10.88 23.58
N VAL A 9 -1.70 11.34 22.80
CA VAL A 9 -1.44 10.80 21.45
C VAL A 9 -0.21 9.89 21.54
N VAL A 10 -0.36 8.64 21.12
CA VAL A 10 0.75 7.68 21.03
C VAL A 10 1.06 7.46 19.56
N GLU A 11 2.25 7.85 19.12
CA GLU A 11 2.76 7.56 17.78
C GLU A 11 3.83 6.46 17.89
N ALA A 12 3.73 5.40 17.10
CA ALA A 12 4.64 4.26 17.17
C ALA A 12 5.00 3.74 15.78
N ASP A 13 6.21 3.19 15.65
CA ASP A 13 6.73 2.55 14.44
C ASP A 13 7.69 1.41 14.79
N GLY A 14 7.94 0.53 13.82
CA GLY A 14 8.88 -0.58 13.93
C GLY A 14 9.51 -0.96 12.59
N GLY A 15 10.81 -1.23 12.63
CA GLY A 15 11.61 -1.54 11.46
C GLY A 15 12.32 -2.89 11.57
N SER A 16 12.59 -3.53 10.43
CA SER A 16 13.45 -4.71 10.32
C SER A 16 14.33 -4.66 9.06
N ARG A 17 15.65 -4.70 9.24
CA ARG A 17 16.65 -4.69 8.15
C ARG A 17 16.82 -6.10 7.58
N GLY A 18 16.16 -6.41 6.46
CA GLY A 18 16.18 -7.75 5.86
C GLY A 18 15.07 -8.69 6.36
N ASN A 19 13.90 -8.13 6.68
CA ASN A 19 12.68 -8.75 7.21
C ASN A 19 12.47 -10.26 6.89
N PRO A 20 12.71 -11.21 7.84
CA PRO A 20 13.16 -10.98 9.22
C PRO A 20 14.67 -10.76 9.34
N GLY A 21 15.05 -9.62 9.92
CA GLY A 21 16.43 -9.27 10.23
C GLY A 21 16.53 -8.45 11.52
N PRO A 22 17.69 -7.79 11.78
CA PRO A 22 17.86 -6.87 12.89
C PRO A 22 16.74 -5.83 12.92
N ALA A 23 16.03 -5.76 14.04
CA ALA A 23 14.79 -5.03 14.19
C ALA A 23 14.79 -4.18 15.45
N GLY A 24 14.04 -3.09 15.40
CA GLY A 24 13.86 -2.16 16.51
C GLY A 24 12.55 -1.40 16.37
N TYR A 25 12.10 -0.81 17.46
CA TYR A 25 10.89 0.01 17.49
C TYR A 25 11.17 1.37 18.07
N GLY A 26 10.25 2.31 17.81
CA GLY A 26 10.21 3.62 18.41
C GLY A 26 8.77 4.01 18.71
N ALA A 27 8.53 4.69 19.84
CA ALA A 27 7.26 5.28 20.16
C ALA A 27 7.42 6.59 20.93
N VAL A 28 6.47 7.50 20.72
CA VAL A 28 6.40 8.80 21.38
C VAL A 28 5.00 9.00 21.95
N VAL A 29 4.94 9.47 23.21
CA VAL A 29 3.72 9.89 23.88
C VAL A 29 3.69 11.40 23.92
N ARG A 30 2.59 11.99 23.45
CA ARG A 30 2.37 13.43 23.43
C ARG A 30 1.13 13.80 24.21
N ASP A 31 1.14 14.99 24.79
CA ASP A 31 -0.08 15.62 25.28
C ASP A 31 -0.97 16.00 24.08
N ALA A 32 -2.24 15.58 24.08
CA ALA A 32 -3.11 15.80 22.94
C ALA A 32 -3.55 17.27 22.77
N GLU A 33 -3.49 18.08 23.84
CA GLU A 33 -3.86 19.50 23.80
C GLU A 33 -2.68 20.36 23.37
N THR A 34 -1.51 20.15 23.97
CA THR A 34 -0.33 21.00 23.72
C THR A 34 0.55 20.49 22.57
N GLY A 35 0.47 19.20 22.23
CA GLY A 35 1.36 18.53 21.28
C GLY A 35 2.77 18.24 21.82
N GLU A 36 3.05 18.61 23.08
CA GLU A 36 4.33 18.42 23.75
C GLU A 36 4.69 16.93 23.82
N THR A 37 5.95 16.59 23.50
CA THR A 37 6.48 15.25 23.71
C THR A 37 6.69 15.01 25.21
N LEU A 38 5.94 14.08 25.79
CA LEU A 38 6.04 13.73 27.21
C LEU A 38 7.01 12.57 27.46
N ARG A 39 7.09 11.62 26.52
CA ARG A 39 7.96 10.44 26.63
C ARG A 39 8.34 9.90 25.26
N GLU A 40 9.60 9.49 25.12
CA GLU A 40 10.13 8.73 23.99
C GLU A 40 10.60 7.36 24.49
N THR A 41 10.34 6.31 23.73
CA THR A 41 10.82 4.95 24.00
C THR A 41 11.27 4.32 22.70
N ALA A 42 12.43 3.66 22.72
CA ALA A 42 12.94 2.93 21.56
C ALA A 42 13.82 1.77 22.04
N GLU A 43 13.77 0.63 21.33
CA GLU A 43 14.57 -0.53 21.70
C GLU A 43 14.96 -1.37 20.47
N TYR A 44 16.20 -1.86 20.48
CA TYR A 44 16.63 -2.91 19.58
C TYR A 44 16.18 -4.27 20.10
N ILE A 45 15.41 -4.99 19.31
CA ILE A 45 14.72 -6.22 19.73
C ILE A 45 15.35 -7.49 19.13
N GLY A 46 16.57 -7.39 18.61
CA GLY A 46 17.25 -8.51 17.96
C GLY A 46 16.68 -8.79 16.58
N ARG A 47 16.49 -10.08 16.24
CA ARG A 47 15.96 -10.49 14.93
C ARG A 47 14.45 -10.66 15.00
N ALA A 48 13.71 -9.82 14.29
CA ALA A 48 12.25 -9.89 14.21
C ALA A 48 11.74 -9.46 12.83
N THR A 49 10.45 -9.69 12.56
CA THR A 49 9.79 -9.13 11.37
C THR A 49 9.38 -7.68 11.59
N ASN A 50 9.08 -6.95 10.50
CA ASN A 50 8.62 -5.55 10.60
C ASN A 50 7.37 -5.43 11.49
N ASN A 51 6.36 -6.25 11.24
CA ASN A 51 5.10 -6.19 11.98
C ASN A 51 5.27 -6.54 13.46
N VAL A 52 6.19 -7.46 13.80
CA VAL A 52 6.51 -7.75 15.20
C VAL A 52 7.17 -6.54 15.88
N ALA A 53 8.03 -5.81 15.17
CA ALA A 53 8.61 -4.57 15.67
C ALA A 53 7.54 -3.49 15.87
N GLU A 54 6.64 -3.29 14.90
CA GLU A 54 5.55 -2.31 15.00
C GLU A 54 4.62 -2.61 16.19
N TYR A 55 4.25 -3.88 16.40
CA TYR A 55 3.46 -4.30 17.56
C TYR A 55 4.18 -4.05 18.89
N ARG A 56 5.50 -4.27 18.94
CA ARG A 56 6.30 -3.95 20.14
C ARG A 56 6.38 -2.45 20.39
N GLY A 57 6.51 -1.64 19.35
CA GLY A 57 6.43 -0.18 19.44
C GLY A 57 5.09 0.29 20.00
N LEU A 58 3.98 -0.28 19.52
CA LEU A 58 2.65 0.01 20.06
C LEU A 58 2.55 -0.33 21.56
N VAL A 59 2.94 -1.54 21.95
CA VAL A 59 2.92 -1.96 23.36
C VAL A 59 3.74 -1.01 24.23
N ALA A 60 4.97 -0.69 23.80
CA ALA A 60 5.85 0.22 24.53
C ALA A 60 5.27 1.63 24.65
N GLY A 61 4.66 2.16 23.60
CA GLY A 61 3.98 3.47 23.61
C GLY A 61 2.77 3.50 24.54
N LEU A 62 1.96 2.44 24.55
CA LEU A 62 0.82 2.32 25.47
C LEU A 62 1.28 2.20 26.92
N LEU A 63 2.29 1.38 27.21
CA LEU A 63 2.85 1.26 28.56
C LEU A 63 3.42 2.60 29.05
N ALA A 64 4.14 3.33 28.18
CA ALA A 64 4.65 4.65 28.49
C ALA A 64 3.53 5.67 28.78
N ALA A 65 2.41 5.61 28.04
CA ALA A 65 1.24 6.45 28.32
C ALA A 65 0.56 6.07 29.64
N TYR A 66 0.46 4.78 29.93
CA TYR A 66 -0.13 4.26 31.17
C TYR A 66 0.68 4.65 32.42
N GLU A 67 2.01 4.67 32.30
CA GLU A 67 2.91 5.16 33.36
C GLU A 67 2.71 6.65 33.66
N LEU A 68 2.33 7.46 32.65
CA LEU A 68 2.06 8.88 32.82
C LEU A 68 0.69 9.13 33.46
N ASP A 69 -0.34 8.44 32.98
CA ASP A 69 -1.69 8.47 33.54
C ASP A 69 -2.49 7.24 33.08
N SER A 70 -2.77 6.32 34.00
CA SER A 70 -3.51 5.09 33.74
C SER A 70 -5.01 5.31 33.51
N GLY A 71 -5.53 6.50 33.83
CA GLY A 71 -6.92 6.91 33.61
C GLY A 71 -7.13 7.75 32.34
N ALA A 72 -6.08 7.99 31.55
CA ALA A 72 -6.15 8.78 30.33
C ALA A 72 -6.84 8.05 29.16
N ASP A 73 -7.48 8.83 28.29
CA ASP A 73 -7.84 8.36 26.96
C ASP A 73 -6.61 8.42 26.03
N VAL A 74 -6.45 7.41 25.18
CA VAL A 74 -5.30 7.30 24.27
C VAL A 74 -5.74 7.26 22.82
N ARG A 75 -5.16 8.14 22.01
CA ARG A 75 -5.27 8.14 20.55
C ARG A 75 -3.98 7.61 19.96
N VAL A 76 -3.98 6.34 19.57
CA VAL A 76 -2.86 5.72 18.86
C VAL A 76 -2.89 6.16 17.41
N ARG A 77 -1.76 6.64 16.89
CA ARG A 77 -1.54 7.02 15.50
C ARG A 77 -0.36 6.24 14.95
N MET A 78 -0.57 5.41 13.93
CA MET A 78 0.51 4.64 13.31
C MET A 78 0.36 4.65 11.79
N ASP A 79 1.46 4.55 11.07
CA ASP A 79 1.47 4.37 9.61
C ASP A 79 1.35 2.90 9.17
N SER A 80 1.36 1.96 10.14
CA SER A 80 0.99 0.57 9.94
C SER A 80 -0.52 0.36 9.92
N LYS A 81 -1.11 0.36 8.71
CA LYS A 81 -2.54 0.05 8.51
C LYS A 81 -2.89 -1.34 9.05
N LEU A 82 -1.97 -2.30 8.97
CA LEU A 82 -2.16 -3.64 9.52
C LEU A 82 -2.43 -3.60 11.03
N VAL A 83 -1.56 -2.95 11.80
CA VAL A 83 -1.66 -2.87 13.27
C VAL A 83 -2.92 -2.10 13.66
N VAL A 84 -3.19 -0.95 13.03
CA VAL A 84 -4.39 -0.13 13.29
C VAL A 84 -5.68 -0.93 13.09
N GLU A 85 -5.80 -1.64 11.97
CA GLU A 85 -7.00 -2.41 11.65
C GLU A 85 -7.18 -3.65 12.55
N GLN A 86 -6.07 -4.31 12.89
CA GLN A 86 -6.09 -5.46 13.79
C GLN A 86 -6.45 -5.06 15.22
N MET A 87 -5.89 -3.98 15.74
CA MET A 87 -6.18 -3.49 17.09
C MET A 87 -7.55 -2.82 17.21
N SER A 88 -8.08 -2.28 16.11
CA SER A 88 -9.47 -1.84 16.04
C SER A 88 -10.49 -2.99 15.97
N GLY A 89 -10.04 -4.25 15.94
CA GLY A 89 -10.90 -5.42 15.82
C GLY A 89 -11.50 -5.64 14.42
N ARG A 90 -11.15 -4.81 13.43
CA ARG A 90 -11.66 -4.91 12.05
C ARG A 90 -11.00 -6.06 11.31
N TRP A 91 -9.72 -6.36 11.59
CA TRP A 91 -8.95 -7.43 10.93
C TRP A 91 -8.53 -8.52 11.91
N LYS A 92 -8.58 -9.79 11.47
CA LYS A 92 -8.16 -10.94 12.28
C LYS A 92 -6.63 -11.05 12.36
N ILE A 93 -6.10 -11.31 13.55
CA ILE A 93 -4.67 -11.55 13.79
C ILE A 93 -4.38 -13.04 13.65
N LYS A 94 -3.82 -13.45 12.51
CA LYS A 94 -3.52 -14.86 12.21
C LYS A 94 -2.10 -15.28 12.60
N HIS A 95 -1.15 -14.35 12.64
CA HIS A 95 0.25 -14.66 12.87
C HIS A 95 0.50 -15.02 14.35
N PRO A 96 1.14 -16.17 14.65
CA PRO A 96 1.33 -16.64 16.02
C PRO A 96 2.09 -15.63 16.89
N ASP A 97 3.12 -14.97 16.33
CA ASP A 97 3.94 -14.01 17.08
C ASP A 97 3.25 -12.67 17.35
N MET A 98 2.21 -12.31 16.59
CA MET A 98 1.48 -11.03 16.79
C MET A 98 0.31 -11.19 17.77
N ARG A 99 -0.30 -12.37 17.86
CA ARG A 99 -1.39 -12.64 18.81
C ARG A 99 -1.06 -12.29 20.27
N PRO A 100 0.10 -12.68 20.84
CA PRO A 100 0.44 -12.32 22.21
C PRO A 100 0.68 -10.82 22.37
N LEU A 101 1.33 -10.15 21.41
CA LEU A 101 1.59 -8.71 21.45
C LEU A 101 0.30 -7.89 21.39
N ALA A 102 -0.66 -8.31 20.55
CA ALA A 102 -1.97 -7.67 20.49
C ALA A 102 -2.78 -7.86 21.79
N ALA A 103 -2.71 -9.05 22.39
CA ALA A 103 -3.34 -9.32 23.67
C ALA A 103 -2.67 -8.56 24.83
N GLU A 104 -1.38 -8.24 24.71
CA GLU A 104 -0.67 -7.36 25.63
C GLU A 104 -1.12 -5.91 25.47
N ALA A 105 -1.07 -5.35 24.25
CA ALA A 105 -1.52 -4.00 23.95
C ALA A 105 -2.98 -3.75 24.40
N ALA A 106 -3.89 -4.71 24.14
CA ALA A 106 -5.29 -4.61 24.52
C ALA A 106 -5.56 -4.68 26.04
N ARG A 107 -4.58 -5.12 26.84
CA ARG A 107 -4.69 -5.19 28.31
C ARG A 107 -4.12 -3.96 29.02
N VAL A 108 -3.38 -3.09 28.34
CA VAL A 108 -2.73 -1.94 28.97
C VAL A 108 -3.78 -0.94 29.50
N PHE A 109 -4.80 -0.66 28.70
CA PHE A 109 -5.90 0.25 29.06
C PHE A 109 -7.25 -0.48 29.05
N PRO A 110 -8.25 0.02 29.79
CA PRO A 110 -9.59 -0.56 29.77
C PRO A 110 -10.23 -0.47 28.37
N PRO A 111 -11.14 -1.40 28.02
CA PRO A 111 -11.87 -1.34 26.75
C PRO A 111 -12.55 0.01 26.54
N GLY A 112 -12.32 0.64 25.39
CA GLY A 112 -12.90 1.93 25.02
C GLY A 112 -12.01 3.15 25.31
N ALA A 113 -10.97 3.02 26.14
CA ALA A 113 -10.04 4.12 26.41
C ALA A 113 -8.98 4.32 25.30
N VAL A 114 -8.81 3.35 24.40
CA VAL A 114 -7.85 3.42 23.29
C VAL A 114 -8.58 3.46 21.95
N SER A 115 -8.24 4.47 21.15
CA SER A 115 -8.65 4.60 19.75
C SER A 115 -7.43 4.47 18.84
N TYR A 116 -7.63 3.91 17.64
CA TYR A 116 -6.56 3.66 16.68
C TYR A 116 -6.86 4.39 15.37
N GLU A 117 -5.93 5.23 14.95
CA GLU A 117 -5.99 6.05 13.75
C GLU A 117 -4.79 5.71 12.85
N TRP A 118 -5.04 5.48 11.57
CA TRP A 118 -3.96 5.36 10.59
C TRP A 118 -3.52 6.75 10.13
N ILE A 119 -2.21 6.99 10.07
CA ILE A 119 -1.63 8.23 9.54
C ILE A 119 -0.65 7.93 8.39
N PRO A 120 -0.53 8.80 7.38
CA PRO A 120 0.54 8.70 6.38
C PRO A 120 1.94 8.71 7.01
N ARG A 121 2.89 8.00 6.40
CA ARG A 121 4.28 7.88 6.89
C ARG A 121 4.96 9.23 7.08
N GLU A 122 4.65 10.22 6.25
CA GLU A 122 5.19 11.57 6.35
C GLU A 122 4.80 12.27 7.67
N ARG A 123 3.75 11.79 8.33
CA ARG A 123 3.27 12.26 9.64
C ARG A 123 3.77 11.42 10.82
N ASN A 124 4.41 10.25 10.61
CA ASN A 124 4.95 9.38 11.66
C ASN A 124 6.49 9.44 11.79
N LYS A 125 7.12 10.51 11.29
CA LYS A 125 8.59 10.63 11.20
C LYS A 125 9.31 10.52 12.54
N HIS A 126 8.66 10.90 13.64
CA HIS A 126 9.28 10.85 14.96
C HIS A 126 9.48 9.40 15.43
N ALA A 127 8.43 8.59 15.39
CA ALA A 127 8.53 7.18 15.77
C ALA A 127 9.46 6.39 14.82
N ASP A 128 9.42 6.69 13.51
CA ASP A 128 10.35 6.11 12.51
C ASP A 128 11.82 6.42 12.83
N ARG A 129 12.12 7.67 13.20
CA ARG A 129 13.47 8.07 13.64
C ARG A 129 13.93 7.25 14.84
N LEU A 130 13.09 7.14 15.88
CA LEU A 130 13.38 6.39 17.09
C LEU A 130 13.64 4.90 16.79
N ALA A 131 12.82 4.28 15.93
CA ALA A 131 13.03 2.90 15.50
C ALA A 131 14.37 2.69 14.78
N ASN A 132 14.77 3.63 13.93
CA ASN A 132 16.06 3.61 13.25
C ASN A 132 17.24 3.79 14.20
N GLU A 133 17.17 4.76 15.12
CA GLU A 133 18.19 4.99 16.14
C GLU A 133 18.38 3.75 17.02
N ALA A 134 17.29 3.09 17.41
CA ALA A 134 17.34 1.85 18.16
C ALA A 134 18.05 0.73 17.39
N MET A 135 17.71 0.52 16.12
CA MET A 135 18.40 -0.47 15.27
C MET A 135 19.89 -0.16 15.08
N ASP A 136 20.25 1.11 15.00
CA ASP A 136 21.65 1.54 14.89
C ASP A 136 22.44 1.34 16.20
N ALA A 137 21.84 1.65 17.35
CA ALA A 137 22.42 1.35 18.65
C ALA A 137 22.64 -0.16 18.82
N GLY A 138 21.63 -0.96 18.48
CA GLY A 138 21.72 -2.42 18.51
C GLY A 138 22.82 -2.99 17.61
N LYS A 139 23.03 -2.39 16.43
CA LYS A 139 24.13 -2.75 15.52
C LYS A 139 25.52 -2.46 16.12
N ARG A 140 25.63 -1.44 16.97
CA ARG A 140 26.86 -1.11 17.72
C ARG A 140 27.01 -1.91 19.02
N GLY A 141 26.02 -2.72 19.38
CA GLY A 141 25.99 -3.44 20.67
C GLY A 141 25.62 -2.53 21.85
N GLU A 142 25.04 -1.37 21.58
CA GLU A 142 24.62 -0.37 22.56
C GLU A 142 23.10 -0.47 22.81
N ARG A 143 22.65 0.00 23.98
CA ARG A 143 21.23 0.29 24.20
C ARG A 143 20.93 1.70 23.72
N TRP A 144 19.72 1.91 23.20
CA TRP A 144 19.24 3.25 22.91
C TRP A 144 18.97 3.97 24.24
N GLU A 145 19.38 5.24 24.32
CA GLU A 145 19.21 6.10 25.50
C GLU A 145 18.50 7.39 25.07
N PRO A 146 17.46 7.86 25.80
CA PRO A 146 16.73 9.07 25.43
C PRO A 146 17.60 10.31 25.23
N GLY A 147 18.68 10.46 26.02
CA GLY A 147 19.60 11.59 25.91
C GLY A 147 20.50 11.58 24.65
N ALA A 148 20.54 10.48 23.90
CA ALA A 148 21.22 10.38 22.61
C ALA A 148 20.29 10.65 21.41
N SER A 149 18.98 10.78 21.66
CA SER A 149 17.95 11.13 20.67
C SER A 149 18.22 12.54 20.15
N ARG A 150 18.31 12.73 18.82
CA ARG A 150 18.58 14.06 18.22
C ARG A 150 17.34 14.96 18.18
N ALA A 151 16.58 15.03 19.27
CA ALA A 151 15.26 15.65 19.35
C ALA A 151 15.24 17.18 19.14
N GLU A 152 16.34 17.91 19.34
CA GLU A 152 16.32 19.39 19.39
C GLU A 152 16.58 20.14 18.06
N LEU A 153 16.75 19.48 16.91
CA LEU A 153 17.17 20.20 15.68
C LEU A 153 16.08 20.60 14.67
N ASP A 154 14.81 20.25 14.88
CA ASP A 154 13.73 20.59 13.91
C ASP A 154 12.56 21.40 14.49
N ALA A 155 12.69 21.98 15.68
CA ALA A 155 11.66 22.85 16.27
C ALA A 155 12.14 24.31 16.41
N ALA A 156 12.35 24.99 15.27
CA ALA A 156 12.36 26.45 15.24
C ALA A 156 10.95 26.95 14.85
N PRO A 157 10.26 27.75 15.67
CA PRO A 157 8.96 28.29 15.31
C PRO A 157 9.12 29.39 14.24
N ALA A 158 8.38 29.25 13.15
CA ALA A 158 8.29 30.26 12.12
C ALA A 158 7.62 31.54 12.67
N GLY A 159 8.40 32.61 12.76
CA GLY A 159 7.99 33.98 12.45
C GLY A 159 6.95 34.65 13.35
N ALA A 160 7.44 35.38 14.35
CA ALA A 160 6.74 36.51 14.94
C ALA A 160 6.98 37.79 14.12
N VAL A 161 5.92 38.54 13.78
CA VAL A 161 5.89 40.03 13.75
C VAL A 161 4.43 40.51 13.89
N PRO A 162 4.14 41.76 14.33
CA PRO A 162 3.44 42.04 15.57
C PRO A 162 2.07 42.72 15.39
N ALA A 163 1.34 42.86 16.51
CA ALA A 163 0.02 43.47 16.59
C ALA A 163 0.03 45.02 16.57
N SER A 164 -1.00 45.61 15.97
CA SER A 164 -1.61 46.88 16.42
C SER A 164 -3.10 46.92 16.06
N ALA A 165 -3.94 47.16 17.08
CA ALA A 165 -5.40 47.29 17.07
C ALA A 165 -5.83 48.75 16.69
N PRO A 166 -7.12 49.20 16.81
CA PRO A 166 -8.38 48.50 17.15
C PRO A 166 -9.60 48.84 16.24
N ALA A 167 -10.75 48.25 16.57
CA ALA A 167 -12.09 48.35 15.94
C ALA A 167 -12.73 49.76 15.98
N PRO A 168 -13.90 49.94 15.30
CA PRO A 168 -15.11 50.12 16.12
C PRO A 168 -16.40 49.41 15.61
N ALA A 169 -17.44 49.61 16.42
CA ALA A 169 -18.72 48.95 16.60
C ALA A 169 -19.82 49.07 15.50
N SER A 170 -20.78 48.16 15.68
CA SER A 170 -22.26 48.22 15.54
C SER A 170 -22.94 48.37 14.16
N GLY A 171 -24.01 47.56 14.00
CA GLY A 171 -25.00 47.69 12.94
C GLY A 171 -25.93 46.47 12.89
N ALA A 172 -27.10 46.58 13.51
CA ALA A 172 -28.17 45.58 13.52
C ALA A 172 -28.95 45.51 12.20
N VAL A 173 -29.53 44.34 11.88
CA VAL A 173 -30.87 44.05 11.27
C VAL A 173 -30.85 42.57 10.80
N SER A 174 -31.89 41.75 10.73
CA SER A 174 -33.26 41.68 11.25
C SER A 174 -33.72 40.24 10.94
N ALA A 175 -34.63 39.71 11.75
CA ALA A 175 -35.22 38.38 11.63
C ALA A 175 -36.04 38.19 10.36
N LEU A 176 -36.09 36.95 9.84
CA LEU A 176 -37.31 36.31 9.36
C LEU A 176 -37.24 34.81 9.66
N ALA A 177 -38.28 34.33 10.33
CA ALA A 177 -38.60 32.94 10.59
C ALA A 177 -39.62 32.48 9.53
N GLU A 178 -39.49 31.25 9.04
CA GLU A 178 -40.54 30.44 8.39
C GLU A 178 -40.08 28.98 8.56
N GLU A 179 -40.67 28.27 9.51
CA GLU A 179 -41.84 27.38 9.38
C GLU A 179 -41.48 25.97 8.90
N HIS A 180 -41.88 25.02 9.74
CA HIS A 180 -41.63 23.58 9.75
C HIS A 180 -42.87 22.88 9.20
N GLU A 181 -42.75 21.78 8.43
CA GLU A 181 -43.72 20.68 8.18
C GLU A 181 -43.19 19.76 7.04
N PRO A 182 -43.56 18.45 6.94
CA PRO A 182 -42.92 17.35 7.63
C PRO A 182 -42.14 16.38 6.71
N ALA A 183 -41.35 15.50 7.35
CA ALA A 183 -40.39 14.59 6.76
C ALA A 183 -41.00 13.49 5.85
N GLU A 184 -40.47 13.37 4.63
CA GLU A 184 -40.57 12.14 3.83
C GLU A 184 -39.71 11.03 4.43
N SER A 185 -40.29 9.84 4.51
CA SER A 185 -39.72 8.63 5.10
C SER A 185 -38.56 8.09 4.25
N VAL A 186 -37.34 8.30 4.72
CA VAL A 186 -36.12 7.67 4.18
C VAL A 186 -36.13 6.17 4.51
N PRO A 187 -35.92 5.26 3.54
CA PRO A 187 -35.81 3.82 3.82
C PRO A 187 -34.57 3.53 4.69
N PRO A 188 -34.57 2.43 5.47
CA PRO A 188 -33.48 2.18 6.41
C PRO A 188 -32.15 1.99 5.65
N PRO A 189 -31.01 2.46 6.21
CA PRO A 189 -29.72 2.29 5.58
C PRO A 189 -29.41 0.80 5.42
N ALA A 190 -29.13 0.40 4.17
CA ALA A 190 -28.67 -0.93 3.84
C ALA A 190 -27.39 -1.24 4.62
N ALA A 191 -27.37 -2.38 5.29
CA ALA A 191 -26.25 -2.87 6.07
C ALA A 191 -24.96 -2.96 5.23
N GLY A 192 -23.98 -2.12 5.54
CA GLY A 192 -22.63 -2.15 4.98
C GLY A 192 -21.69 -1.40 5.91
N TRP A 193 -20.62 -2.05 6.35
CA TRP A 193 -19.65 -1.52 7.29
C TRP A 193 -18.77 -0.45 6.60
N GLY A 194 -19.17 0.82 6.64
CA GLY A 194 -18.34 1.95 6.20
C GLY A 194 -19.14 3.18 5.74
N ALA A 195 -18.50 4.35 5.77
CA ALA A 195 -19.01 5.54 5.10
C ALA A 195 -19.09 5.30 3.58
N ASP A 196 -19.99 5.99 2.87
CA ASP A 196 -20.00 5.99 1.41
C ASP A 196 -18.71 6.62 0.87
N LEU A 197 -17.76 5.78 0.48
CA LEU A 197 -16.46 6.19 -0.08
C LEU A 197 -16.55 6.56 -1.57
N GLY A 198 -17.77 6.60 -2.13
CA GLY A 198 -18.00 6.76 -3.56
C GLY A 198 -17.63 5.51 -4.37
N SER A 199 -17.78 5.60 -5.69
CA SER A 199 -17.37 4.52 -6.60
C SER A 199 -15.85 4.38 -6.60
N PRO A 200 -15.28 3.17 -6.44
CA PRO A 200 -13.84 2.96 -6.49
C PRO A 200 -13.31 3.07 -7.92
N THR A 201 -12.05 3.49 -8.07
CA THR A 201 -11.33 3.30 -9.33
C THR A 201 -11.01 1.81 -9.49
N THR A 202 -11.53 1.19 -10.54
CA THR A 202 -11.37 -0.25 -10.75
C THR A 202 -10.40 -0.51 -11.89
N PHE A 203 -9.33 -1.24 -11.60
CA PHE A 203 -8.35 -1.70 -12.57
C PHE A 203 -8.66 -3.14 -12.94
N LEU A 204 -9.08 -3.33 -14.19
CA LEU A 204 -9.12 -4.64 -14.80
C LEU A 204 -7.77 -4.89 -15.48
N LEU A 205 -6.98 -5.80 -14.93
CA LEU A 205 -5.64 -6.13 -15.38
C LEU A 205 -5.72 -7.29 -16.37
N LEU A 206 -5.21 -7.08 -17.57
CA LEU A 206 -5.15 -8.09 -18.62
C LEU A 206 -3.68 -8.39 -18.94
N ARG A 207 -3.26 -9.64 -18.73
CA ARG A 207 -1.99 -10.10 -19.31
C ARG A 207 -2.15 -10.18 -20.83
N HIS A 208 -1.14 -9.75 -21.59
CA HIS A 208 -1.15 -9.94 -23.05
C HIS A 208 -1.46 -11.39 -23.47
N GLY A 209 -2.00 -11.54 -24.68
CA GLY A 209 -2.19 -12.86 -25.30
C GLY A 209 -0.87 -13.57 -25.58
N GLU A 210 -0.93 -14.85 -25.87
CA GLU A 210 0.24 -15.69 -26.09
C GLU A 210 1.16 -15.14 -27.20
N THR A 211 2.47 -15.21 -26.96
CA THR A 211 3.53 -15.03 -27.97
C THR A 211 4.22 -16.37 -28.23
N LEU A 212 5.03 -16.48 -29.29
CA LEU A 212 5.79 -17.73 -29.55
C LEU A 212 6.72 -18.13 -28.38
N LEU A 213 7.12 -17.18 -27.54
CA LEU A 213 7.97 -17.42 -26.37
C LEU A 213 7.19 -17.92 -25.14
N THR A 214 5.87 -17.74 -25.12
CA THR A 214 5.03 -18.01 -23.94
C THR A 214 4.93 -19.51 -23.60
N PRO A 215 4.66 -20.42 -24.56
CA PRO A 215 4.60 -21.87 -24.27
C PRO A 215 5.92 -22.43 -23.73
N GLU A 216 7.04 -21.87 -24.21
CA GLU A 216 8.39 -22.26 -23.79
C GLU A 216 8.80 -21.62 -22.44
N LYS A 217 7.95 -20.76 -21.86
CA LYS A 217 8.21 -20.03 -20.61
C LYS A 217 9.56 -19.30 -20.64
N ARG A 218 9.92 -18.73 -21.80
CA ARG A 218 11.12 -17.92 -21.94
C ARG A 218 10.92 -16.57 -21.28
N PHE A 219 11.99 -16.04 -20.69
CA PHE A 219 12.03 -14.66 -20.23
C PHE A 219 11.81 -13.75 -21.44
N SER A 220 10.75 -12.93 -21.37
CA SER A 220 10.37 -12.00 -22.43
C SER A 220 10.02 -10.69 -21.77
N GLY A 221 11.06 -9.95 -21.42
CA GLY A 221 10.99 -8.70 -20.72
C GLY A 221 10.83 -7.53 -21.65
N SER A 222 11.38 -6.40 -21.21
CA SER A 222 11.34 -5.15 -21.95
C SER A 222 12.66 -4.76 -22.62
N GLY A 223 13.75 -5.50 -22.36
CA GLY A 223 15.05 -5.35 -23.02
C GLY A 223 15.25 -6.29 -24.22
N GLY A 224 14.37 -7.28 -24.40
CA GLY A 224 14.46 -8.31 -25.44
C GLY A 224 13.78 -7.98 -26.78
N SER A 225 13.46 -9.05 -27.54
CA SER A 225 13.02 -9.02 -28.95
C SER A 225 11.59 -8.52 -29.24
N ASP A 226 10.93 -7.89 -28.25
CA ASP A 226 9.52 -7.43 -28.26
C ASP A 226 8.58 -8.22 -29.21
N PRO A 227 8.36 -9.52 -28.94
CA PRO A 227 7.66 -10.39 -29.86
C PRO A 227 6.19 -10.00 -30.01
N GLU A 228 5.64 -10.30 -31.18
CA GLU A 228 4.21 -10.18 -31.43
C GLU A 228 3.39 -11.38 -30.92
N LEU A 229 2.07 -11.23 -30.94
CA LEU A 229 1.14 -12.30 -30.62
C LEU A 229 1.24 -13.47 -31.61
N SER A 230 1.17 -14.69 -31.09
CA SER A 230 1.00 -15.90 -31.91
C SER A 230 -0.42 -15.93 -32.53
N ALA A 231 -0.68 -16.91 -33.40
CA ALA A 231 -2.04 -17.16 -33.89
C ALA A 231 -3.01 -17.51 -32.74
N VAL A 232 -2.52 -18.21 -31.71
CA VAL A 232 -3.29 -18.48 -30.48
C VAL A 232 -3.52 -17.18 -29.71
N GLY A 233 -2.47 -16.36 -29.54
CA GLY A 233 -2.56 -15.08 -28.83
C GLY A 233 -3.55 -14.09 -29.46
N ARG A 234 -3.65 -14.05 -30.79
CA ARG A 234 -4.66 -13.25 -31.50
C ARG A 234 -6.09 -13.72 -31.20
N ARG A 235 -6.35 -15.03 -31.25
CA ARG A 235 -7.66 -15.59 -30.87
C ARG A 235 -8.01 -15.32 -29.41
N GLN A 236 -7.02 -15.41 -28.52
CA GLN A 236 -7.20 -15.05 -27.10
C GLN A 236 -7.57 -13.58 -26.93
N ALA A 237 -6.90 -12.66 -27.64
CA ALA A 237 -7.22 -11.24 -27.59
C ALA A 237 -8.64 -10.94 -28.10
N GLU A 238 -9.06 -11.60 -29.18
CA GLU A 238 -10.44 -11.51 -29.70
C GLU A 238 -11.48 -12.04 -28.70
N ALA A 239 -11.19 -13.15 -28.03
CA ALA A 239 -12.06 -13.74 -27.02
C ALA A 239 -12.22 -12.84 -25.79
N VAL A 240 -11.12 -12.28 -25.28
CA VAL A 240 -11.16 -11.27 -24.21
C VAL A 240 -11.97 -10.06 -24.66
N ALA A 241 -11.73 -9.54 -25.86
CA ALA A 241 -12.46 -8.39 -26.38
C ALA A 241 -13.96 -8.66 -26.39
N ALA A 242 -14.39 -9.83 -26.86
CA ALA A 242 -15.80 -10.23 -26.86
C ALA A 242 -16.39 -10.30 -25.44
N ALA A 243 -15.68 -10.90 -24.49
CA ALA A 243 -16.11 -10.98 -23.10
C ALA A 243 -16.22 -9.60 -22.43
N LEU A 244 -15.27 -8.70 -22.69
CA LEU A 244 -15.29 -7.34 -22.15
C LEU A 244 -16.38 -6.47 -22.78
N ALA A 245 -16.68 -6.66 -24.07
CA ALA A 245 -17.81 -6.02 -24.72
C ALA A 245 -19.15 -6.45 -24.13
N ALA A 246 -19.31 -7.75 -23.85
CA ALA A 246 -20.51 -8.27 -23.18
C ALA A 246 -20.63 -7.79 -21.72
N ARG A 247 -19.50 -7.66 -21.02
CA ARG A 247 -19.46 -7.15 -19.63
C ARG A 247 -19.83 -5.67 -19.53
N GLY A 248 -19.33 -4.85 -20.45
CA GLY A 248 -19.51 -3.39 -20.43
C GLY A 248 -18.83 -2.67 -19.26
N GLY A 249 -19.02 -1.35 -19.19
CA GLY A 249 -18.59 -0.52 -18.05
C GLY A 249 -17.15 -0.01 -18.08
N LEU A 250 -16.31 -0.45 -19.03
CA LEU A 250 -14.96 0.08 -19.21
C LEU A 250 -15.00 1.50 -19.80
N ARG A 251 -14.17 2.39 -19.23
CA ARG A 251 -14.07 3.80 -19.65
C ARG A 251 -12.79 4.15 -20.38
N ALA A 252 -11.77 3.31 -20.29
CA ALA A 252 -10.51 3.49 -21.01
C ALA A 252 -9.75 2.17 -21.13
N VAL A 253 -8.90 2.10 -22.15
CA VAL A 253 -7.88 1.06 -22.33
C VAL A 253 -6.51 1.71 -22.18
N VAL A 254 -5.70 1.21 -21.26
CA VAL A 254 -4.32 1.62 -21.03
C VAL A 254 -3.42 0.43 -21.29
N SER A 255 -2.31 0.61 -21.99
CA SER A 255 -1.45 -0.49 -22.41
C SER A 255 0.03 -0.19 -22.18
N SER A 256 0.78 -1.25 -21.87
CA SER A 256 2.24 -1.25 -22.03
C SER A 256 2.64 -0.91 -23.47
N PRO A 257 3.75 -0.19 -23.71
CA PRO A 257 4.23 0.10 -25.07
C PRO A 257 4.64 -1.16 -25.87
N LEU A 258 4.90 -2.29 -25.21
CA LEU A 258 5.38 -3.50 -25.88
C LEU A 258 4.35 -4.10 -26.84
N ARG A 259 4.81 -4.54 -28.01
CA ARG A 259 3.99 -4.92 -29.18
C ARG A 259 2.89 -5.92 -28.84
N ARG A 260 3.19 -6.97 -28.08
CA ARG A 260 2.21 -7.98 -27.62
C ARG A 260 1.06 -7.38 -26.79
N CYS A 261 1.34 -6.38 -25.95
CA CYS A 261 0.30 -5.67 -25.21
C CYS A 261 -0.47 -4.73 -26.12
N GLN A 262 0.20 -3.99 -27.00
CA GLN A 262 -0.45 -3.10 -27.96
C GLN A 262 -1.42 -3.86 -28.87
N GLN A 263 -1.03 -5.01 -29.41
CA GLN A 263 -1.91 -5.86 -30.22
C GLN A 263 -3.11 -6.39 -29.41
N THR A 264 -2.89 -6.83 -28.17
CA THR A 264 -3.97 -7.29 -27.27
C THR A 264 -4.93 -6.14 -26.94
N ALA A 265 -4.40 -4.96 -26.62
CA ALA A 265 -5.16 -3.77 -26.28
C ALA A 265 -5.98 -3.26 -27.46
N THR A 266 -5.41 -3.26 -28.66
CA THR A 266 -6.07 -2.82 -29.89
C THR A 266 -7.29 -3.68 -30.19
N ALA A 267 -7.18 -5.02 -30.09
CA ALA A 267 -8.31 -5.91 -30.29
C ALA A 267 -9.50 -5.61 -29.35
N VAL A 268 -9.21 -5.24 -28.09
CA VAL A 268 -10.24 -4.84 -27.13
C VAL A 268 -10.78 -3.44 -27.44
N ALA A 269 -9.89 -2.49 -27.71
CA ALA A 269 -10.22 -1.08 -27.94
C ALA A 269 -11.10 -0.91 -29.18
N ASP A 270 -10.75 -1.56 -30.30
CA ASP A 270 -11.52 -1.53 -31.55
C ASP A 270 -12.95 -2.05 -31.32
N ARG A 271 -13.08 -3.14 -30.56
CA ARG A 271 -14.40 -3.74 -30.29
C ARG A 271 -15.27 -2.88 -29.37
N LEU A 272 -14.64 -2.16 -28.45
CA LEU A 272 -15.34 -1.29 -27.49
C LEU A 272 -15.52 0.14 -28.01
N GLY A 273 -14.94 0.51 -29.14
CA GLY A 273 -14.91 1.88 -29.64
C GLY A 273 -14.12 2.82 -28.71
N LEU A 274 -13.04 2.34 -28.10
CA LEU A 274 -12.18 3.10 -27.19
C LEU A 274 -10.81 3.35 -27.83
N GLU A 275 -10.09 4.35 -27.31
CA GLU A 275 -8.68 4.57 -27.67
C GLU A 275 -7.73 3.84 -26.71
N VAL A 276 -6.60 3.38 -27.23
CA VAL A 276 -5.51 2.83 -26.42
C VAL A 276 -4.58 3.96 -25.97
N ARG A 277 -4.45 4.15 -24.66
CA ARG A 277 -3.43 5.03 -24.08
C ARG A 277 -2.20 4.23 -23.68
N THR A 278 -1.03 4.61 -24.17
CA THR A 278 0.23 3.98 -23.76
C THR A 278 0.72 4.52 -22.41
N GLU A 279 1.20 3.62 -21.53
CA GLU A 279 1.84 3.95 -20.25
C GLU A 279 3.12 3.13 -20.08
N ASP A 280 4.28 3.80 -20.09
CA ASP A 280 5.59 3.17 -19.97
C ASP A 280 5.79 2.43 -18.64
N GLY A 281 5.15 2.92 -17.57
CA GLY A 281 5.22 2.26 -16.26
C GLY A 281 4.62 0.84 -16.24
N LEU A 282 3.91 0.42 -17.30
CA LEU A 282 3.34 -0.92 -17.47
C LEU A 282 4.21 -1.88 -18.31
N ARG A 283 5.44 -1.52 -18.68
CA ARG A 283 6.39 -2.46 -19.33
C ARG A 283 6.66 -3.69 -18.46
N GLU A 284 7.00 -4.82 -19.09
CA GLU A 284 7.51 -5.98 -18.35
C GLU A 284 8.87 -5.64 -17.72
N THR A 285 9.27 -6.38 -16.70
CA THR A 285 10.64 -6.36 -16.16
C THR A 285 11.66 -6.51 -17.29
N ASP A 286 12.72 -5.73 -17.28
CA ASP A 286 13.90 -6.00 -18.10
C ASP A 286 14.72 -7.14 -17.48
N PHE A 287 14.84 -8.26 -18.19
CA PHE A 287 15.55 -9.44 -17.70
C PHE A 287 17.02 -9.50 -18.12
N GLY A 288 17.55 -8.46 -18.77
CA GLY A 288 18.97 -8.38 -19.07
C GLY A 288 19.48 -9.49 -19.97
N ALA A 289 20.58 -10.12 -19.57
CA ALA A 289 21.17 -11.24 -20.30
C ALA A 289 20.29 -12.49 -20.35
N TRP A 290 19.19 -12.55 -19.57
CA TRP A 290 18.27 -13.68 -19.57
C TRP A 290 17.19 -13.58 -20.65
N GLU A 291 17.06 -12.43 -21.33
CA GLU A 291 16.09 -12.23 -22.39
C GLU A 291 16.16 -13.33 -23.46
N GLY A 292 15.00 -13.92 -23.77
CA GLY A 292 14.88 -15.03 -24.71
C GLY A 292 15.30 -16.41 -24.18
N LEU A 293 15.84 -16.52 -22.96
CA LEU A 293 16.22 -17.79 -22.37
C LEU A 293 15.07 -18.43 -21.60
N THR A 294 15.03 -19.75 -21.55
CA THR A 294 14.18 -20.49 -20.62
C THR A 294 14.76 -20.45 -19.21
N PHE A 295 13.92 -20.72 -18.20
CA PHE A 295 14.40 -20.87 -16.82
C PHE A 295 15.48 -21.95 -16.68
N ALA A 296 15.41 -23.03 -17.47
CA ALA A 296 16.40 -24.10 -17.45
C ALA A 296 17.76 -23.61 -17.99
N GLU A 297 17.75 -22.90 -19.12
CA GLU A 297 18.96 -22.31 -19.71
C GLU A 297 19.58 -21.25 -18.79
N VAL A 298 18.76 -20.43 -18.11
CA VAL A 298 19.26 -19.46 -17.11
C VAL A 298 19.91 -20.18 -15.93
N ARG A 299 19.26 -21.23 -15.40
CA ARG A 299 19.82 -22.02 -14.28
C ARG A 299 21.15 -22.69 -14.64
N GLU A 300 21.30 -23.13 -15.89
CA GLU A 300 22.54 -23.73 -16.37
C GLU A 300 23.65 -22.70 -16.61
N ARG A 301 23.32 -21.58 -17.25
CA ARG A 301 24.30 -20.57 -17.69
C ARG A 301 24.63 -19.53 -16.62
N PHE A 302 23.72 -19.27 -15.69
CA PHE A 302 23.81 -18.22 -14.67
C PHE A 302 23.29 -18.71 -13.30
N PRO A 303 23.81 -19.83 -12.75
CA PRO A 303 23.27 -20.44 -11.52
C PRO A 303 23.34 -19.51 -10.30
N ASP A 304 24.44 -18.79 -10.10
CA ASP A 304 24.64 -17.89 -8.96
C ASP A 304 23.76 -16.63 -9.07
N ASP A 305 23.63 -16.09 -10.28
CA ASP A 305 22.77 -14.95 -10.60
C ASP A 305 21.30 -15.28 -10.33
N LEU A 306 20.86 -16.47 -10.78
CA LEU A 306 19.51 -16.96 -10.53
C LEU A 306 19.24 -17.18 -9.03
N ALA A 307 20.20 -17.73 -8.30
CA ALA A 307 20.08 -17.93 -6.85
C ALA A 307 19.97 -16.59 -6.11
N ALA A 308 20.78 -15.59 -6.47
CA ALA A 308 20.73 -14.26 -5.89
C ALA A 308 19.40 -13.55 -6.18
N TRP A 309 18.92 -13.61 -7.43
CA TRP A 309 17.65 -13.02 -7.86
C TRP A 309 16.42 -13.65 -7.18
N LEU A 310 16.39 -14.98 -7.04
CA LEU A 310 15.34 -15.67 -6.28
C LEU A 310 15.41 -15.34 -4.77
N GLY A 311 16.62 -15.09 -4.26
CA GLY A 311 16.88 -14.77 -2.85
C GLY A 311 16.51 -13.34 -2.45
N SER A 312 16.48 -12.39 -3.39
CA SER A 312 16.18 -10.98 -3.08
C SER A 312 15.49 -10.24 -4.24
N PRO A 313 14.39 -9.50 -3.98
CA PRO A 313 13.73 -8.67 -4.99
C PRO A 313 14.54 -7.42 -5.40
N GLU A 314 15.65 -7.14 -4.71
CA GLU A 314 16.53 -6.00 -5.00
C GLU A 314 17.63 -6.34 -6.01
N VAL A 315 17.87 -7.62 -6.24
CA VAL A 315 18.90 -8.08 -7.17
C VAL A 315 18.40 -7.91 -8.60
N GLU A 316 19.25 -7.32 -9.42
CA GLU A 316 19.06 -7.20 -10.86
C GLU A 316 19.69 -8.43 -11.55
N PRO A 317 19.10 -8.92 -12.65
CA PRO A 317 19.74 -9.94 -13.46
C PRO A 317 21.04 -9.41 -14.08
N THR A 318 21.98 -10.31 -14.35
CA THR A 318 23.23 -9.97 -15.04
C THR A 318 22.97 -9.37 -16.43
N GLY A 319 23.83 -8.44 -16.86
CA GLY A 319 23.74 -7.79 -18.18
C GLY A 319 22.96 -6.47 -18.20
N GLY A 320 22.63 -5.94 -17.03
CA GLY A 320 21.71 -4.81 -16.87
C GLY A 320 20.26 -5.31 -16.83
N GLY A 321 19.34 -4.52 -16.29
CA GLY A 321 17.93 -4.92 -16.21
C GLY A 321 17.22 -4.22 -15.07
N GLU A 322 16.09 -4.79 -14.64
CA GLU A 322 15.32 -4.26 -13.52
C GLU A 322 15.22 -5.29 -12.39
N SER A 323 15.47 -4.84 -11.16
CA SER A 323 15.08 -5.59 -9.97
C SER A 323 13.56 -5.50 -9.77
N PHE A 324 12.97 -6.46 -9.05
CA PHE A 324 11.54 -6.36 -8.70
C PHE A 324 11.23 -5.11 -7.86
N THR A 325 12.18 -4.61 -7.09
CA THR A 325 12.07 -3.33 -6.39
C THR A 325 11.99 -2.15 -7.36
N ALA A 326 12.80 -2.12 -8.42
CA ALA A 326 12.72 -1.09 -9.45
C ALA A 326 11.37 -1.13 -10.19
N VAL A 327 10.93 -2.33 -10.59
CA VAL A 327 9.61 -2.54 -11.21
C VAL A 327 8.49 -2.07 -10.29
N ALA A 328 8.54 -2.43 -9.01
CA ALA A 328 7.54 -2.02 -8.02
C ALA A 328 7.43 -0.50 -7.90
N ARG A 329 8.57 0.22 -7.91
CA ARG A 329 8.61 1.69 -7.85
C ARG A 329 8.00 2.34 -9.09
N ARG A 330 8.25 1.83 -10.31
CA ARG A 330 7.65 2.44 -11.51
C ARG A 330 6.17 2.08 -11.65
N VAL A 331 5.80 0.85 -11.32
CA VAL A 331 4.40 0.38 -11.37
C VAL A 331 3.55 1.10 -10.33
N SER A 332 4.05 1.36 -9.12
CA SER A 332 3.30 2.13 -8.11
C SER A 332 3.05 3.58 -8.56
N ARG A 333 4.06 4.25 -9.13
CA ARG A 333 3.87 5.61 -9.69
C ARG A 333 2.86 5.62 -10.83
N ALA A 334 2.91 4.63 -11.73
CA ALA A 334 1.92 4.50 -12.80
C ALA A 334 0.51 4.24 -12.24
N ARG A 335 0.38 3.33 -11.27
CA ARG A 335 -0.87 3.08 -10.55
C ARG A 335 -1.45 4.38 -9.98
N ASP A 336 -0.66 5.16 -9.25
CA ASP A 336 -1.15 6.37 -8.57
C ASP A 336 -1.62 7.43 -9.59
N ARG A 337 -0.87 7.63 -10.68
CA ARG A 337 -1.29 8.49 -11.80
C ARG A 337 -2.61 8.03 -12.41
N LEU A 338 -2.77 6.73 -12.63
CA LEU A 338 -3.95 6.16 -13.27
C LEU A 338 -5.16 6.15 -12.33
N ILE A 339 -4.97 5.96 -11.02
CA ILE A 339 -6.02 6.09 -10.01
C ILE A 339 -6.56 7.51 -10.03
N ALA A 340 -5.68 8.51 -9.98
CA ALA A 340 -6.06 9.91 -10.02
C ALA A 340 -6.76 10.30 -11.34
N ARG A 341 -6.22 9.83 -12.48
CA ARG A 341 -6.78 10.13 -13.81
C ARG A 341 -8.17 9.54 -14.03
N TYR A 342 -8.43 8.37 -13.47
CA TYR A 342 -9.66 7.61 -13.70
C TYR A 342 -10.47 7.42 -12.42
N ALA A 343 -10.43 8.42 -11.53
CA ALA A 343 -11.17 8.44 -10.27
C ALA A 343 -12.62 7.96 -10.44
N GLY A 344 -12.98 6.90 -9.71
CA GLY A 344 -14.33 6.31 -9.70
C GLY A 344 -14.77 5.63 -11.00
N ARG A 345 -13.83 5.31 -11.89
CA ARG A 345 -14.10 4.64 -13.17
C ARG A 345 -13.42 3.27 -13.26
N SER A 346 -13.97 2.41 -14.10
CA SER A 346 -13.35 1.13 -14.46
C SER A 346 -12.48 1.29 -15.71
N VAL A 347 -11.23 0.85 -15.65
CA VAL A 347 -10.27 0.92 -16.75
C VAL A 347 -9.55 -0.40 -16.96
N LEU A 348 -9.28 -0.73 -18.21
CA LEU A 348 -8.48 -1.89 -18.59
C LEU A 348 -7.00 -1.50 -18.64
N LEU A 349 -6.14 -2.30 -18.00
CA LEU A 349 -4.70 -2.21 -18.09
C LEU A 349 -4.14 -3.46 -18.75
N VAL A 350 -3.65 -3.34 -19.97
CA VAL A 350 -3.04 -4.43 -20.72
C VAL A 350 -1.52 -4.42 -20.49
N THR A 351 -1.03 -5.46 -19.82
CA THR A 351 0.36 -5.52 -19.34
C THR A 351 0.85 -6.97 -19.27
N HIS A 352 1.83 -7.24 -18.42
CA HIS A 352 2.62 -8.47 -18.39
C HIS A 352 2.58 -9.11 -17.01
N VAL A 353 3.32 -10.21 -16.83
CA VAL A 353 3.28 -11.01 -15.61
C VAL A 353 3.75 -10.19 -14.40
N THR A 354 4.90 -9.51 -14.49
CA THR A 354 5.44 -8.81 -13.30
C THR A 354 4.60 -7.61 -12.88
N PRO A 355 4.13 -6.72 -13.79
CA PRO A 355 3.27 -5.61 -13.39
C PRO A 355 1.93 -6.06 -12.81
N VAL A 356 1.27 -7.09 -13.37
CA VAL A 356 0.02 -7.61 -12.78
C VAL A 356 0.27 -8.11 -11.36
N LYS A 357 1.28 -8.98 -11.17
CA LYS A 357 1.62 -9.51 -9.84
C LYS A 357 1.99 -8.40 -8.87
N THR A 358 2.68 -7.37 -9.34
CA THR A 358 3.06 -6.20 -8.53
C THR A 358 1.84 -5.42 -8.07
N LEU A 359 0.90 -5.11 -8.98
CA LEU A 359 -0.33 -4.39 -8.63
C LEU A 359 -1.19 -5.19 -7.65
N VAL A 360 -1.32 -6.51 -7.86
CA VAL A 360 -2.02 -7.42 -6.95
C VAL A 360 -1.34 -7.47 -5.59
N ARG A 361 -0.01 -7.64 -5.55
CA ARG A 361 0.77 -7.63 -4.32
C ARG A 361 0.55 -6.34 -3.54
N LEU A 362 0.66 -5.19 -4.20
CA LEU A 362 0.47 -3.89 -3.56
C LEU A 362 -0.95 -3.71 -3.03
N ALA A 363 -1.96 -4.18 -3.77
CA ALA A 363 -3.35 -4.12 -3.34
C ALA A 363 -3.63 -4.98 -2.09
N LEU A 364 -2.97 -6.13 -1.99
CA LEU A 364 -3.10 -7.03 -0.84
C LEU A 364 -2.18 -6.67 0.35
N GLY A 365 -1.31 -5.66 0.21
CA GLY A 365 -0.25 -5.40 1.19
C GLY A 365 0.71 -6.59 1.36
N ALA A 366 0.86 -7.42 0.33
CA ALA A 366 1.63 -8.66 0.41
C ALA A 366 3.15 -8.42 0.36
N PRO A 367 3.96 -9.28 1.02
CA PRO A 367 5.42 -9.16 0.95
C PRO A 367 5.95 -9.43 -0.48
N PRO A 368 7.16 -8.95 -0.84
CA PRO A 368 7.75 -9.15 -2.16
C PRO A 368 7.76 -10.61 -2.63
N ALA A 369 8.01 -11.56 -1.72
CA ALA A 369 8.03 -12.99 -2.02
C ALA A 369 6.70 -13.54 -2.60
N ALA A 370 5.59 -12.82 -2.45
CA ALA A 370 4.31 -13.21 -3.05
C ALA A 370 4.35 -13.23 -4.59
N LEU A 371 5.26 -12.49 -5.24
CA LEU A 371 5.44 -12.50 -6.69
C LEU A 371 5.72 -13.93 -7.23
N TYR A 372 6.41 -14.75 -6.46
CA TYR A 372 6.75 -16.13 -6.83
C TYR A 372 5.61 -17.13 -6.60
N ARG A 373 4.51 -16.70 -5.97
CA ARG A 373 3.37 -17.55 -5.56
C ARG A 373 2.10 -17.28 -6.35
N MET A 374 2.18 -16.46 -7.38
CA MET A 374 1.06 -16.13 -8.26
C MET A 374 1.30 -16.74 -9.63
N GLU A 375 0.30 -17.40 -10.17
CA GLU A 375 0.29 -17.86 -11.56
C GLU A 375 -0.60 -16.95 -12.39
N LEU A 376 -0.18 -16.65 -13.62
CA LEU A 376 -0.93 -15.85 -14.57
C LEU A 376 -0.86 -16.50 -15.94
N SER A 377 -1.99 -16.94 -16.47
CA SER A 377 -2.15 -17.47 -17.83
C SER A 377 -2.15 -16.34 -18.86
N ALA A 378 -1.77 -16.64 -20.10
CA ALA A 378 -1.89 -15.66 -21.19
C ALA A 378 -3.35 -15.22 -21.36
N ALA A 379 -3.57 -13.95 -21.68
CA ALA A 379 -4.90 -13.34 -21.79
C ALA A 379 -5.78 -13.43 -20.53
N SER A 380 -5.21 -13.71 -19.35
CA SER A 380 -6.01 -13.77 -18.12
C SER A 380 -6.37 -12.40 -17.57
N LEU A 381 -7.52 -12.34 -16.89
CA LEU A 381 -8.05 -11.15 -16.24
C LEU A 381 -7.84 -11.22 -14.72
N SER A 382 -7.45 -10.11 -14.12
CA SER A 382 -7.46 -9.89 -12.67
C SER A 382 -8.08 -8.53 -12.37
N GLU A 383 -8.72 -8.34 -11.22
CA GLU A 383 -9.45 -7.10 -10.91
C GLU A 383 -9.09 -6.56 -9.55
N VAL A 384 -8.68 -5.29 -9.51
CA VAL A 384 -8.37 -4.57 -8.27
C VAL A 384 -9.20 -3.29 -8.21
N ALA A 385 -9.92 -3.09 -7.11
CA ALA A 385 -10.62 -1.84 -6.81
C ALA A 385 -9.83 -1.02 -5.80
N TYR A 386 -9.67 0.28 -6.07
CA TYR A 386 -9.00 1.25 -5.20
C TYR A 386 -10.01 2.29 -4.70
N PHE A 387 -10.03 2.49 -3.38
CA PHE A 387 -10.97 3.37 -2.69
C PHE A 387 -10.29 4.68 -2.25
N ALA A 388 -11.11 5.72 -2.00
CA ALA A 388 -10.62 7.05 -1.67
C ALA A 388 -9.83 7.13 -0.35
N ASP A 389 -10.09 6.19 0.57
CA ASP A 389 -9.38 6.03 1.85
C ASP A 389 -8.01 5.32 1.70
N GLY A 390 -7.57 5.10 0.46
CA GLY A 390 -6.34 4.39 0.13
C GLY A 390 -6.43 2.88 0.29
N ASN A 391 -7.60 2.31 0.63
CA ASN A 391 -7.77 0.86 0.66
C ASN A 391 -7.88 0.28 -0.75
N ALA A 392 -7.54 -1.00 -0.88
CA ALA A 392 -7.67 -1.74 -2.13
C ALA A 392 -8.28 -3.12 -1.90
N SER A 393 -8.98 -3.64 -2.91
CA SER A 393 -9.61 -4.96 -2.87
C SER A 393 -9.31 -5.72 -4.16
N LEU A 394 -8.69 -6.89 -4.04
CA LEU A 394 -8.56 -7.85 -5.13
C LEU A 394 -9.87 -8.63 -5.27
N ARG A 395 -10.58 -8.44 -6.38
CA ARG A 395 -11.88 -9.06 -6.66
C ARG A 395 -11.77 -10.30 -7.54
N LEU A 396 -10.72 -10.37 -8.35
CA LEU A 396 -10.50 -11.44 -9.32
C LEU A 396 -9.01 -11.65 -9.54
N LEU A 397 -8.57 -12.90 -9.71
CA LEU A 397 -7.19 -13.23 -10.03
C LEU A 397 -7.15 -14.37 -11.07
N ASN A 398 -6.42 -14.15 -12.16
CA ASN A 398 -6.13 -15.14 -13.18
C ASN A 398 -7.35 -15.83 -13.83
N GLU A 399 -8.42 -15.08 -14.10
CA GLU A 399 -9.64 -15.57 -14.74
C GLU A 399 -9.42 -15.84 -16.24
N THR A 400 -9.95 -16.95 -16.76
CA THR A 400 -9.76 -17.42 -18.16
C THR A 400 -11.01 -18.07 -18.77
N ALA A 401 -12.20 -17.91 -18.20
CA ALA A 401 -13.44 -18.55 -18.64
C ALA A 401 -13.84 -18.14 -20.06
N HIS A 402 -13.47 -16.93 -20.48
CA HIS A 402 -13.66 -16.43 -21.84
C HIS A 402 -12.83 -17.20 -22.89
N LEU A 403 -11.89 -18.06 -22.48
CA LEU A 403 -11.08 -18.90 -23.37
C LEU A 403 -11.61 -20.35 -23.50
N ARG A 404 -12.72 -20.68 -22.84
CA ARG A 404 -13.26 -22.05 -22.77
C ARG A 404 -14.40 -22.28 -23.75
#